data_AF-A0AAD4F5K2-F1
#
_entry.id   AF-A0AAD4F5K2-F1
#
_cell.length_a   1.000
_cell.length_b   1.000
_cell.length_c   1.000
_cell.angle_alpha   90.00
_cell.angle_beta   90.00
_cell.angle_gamma   90.00
#
_symmetry.space_group_name_H-M   'P 1'
#
loop_
_entity.id
_entity.type
_entity.pdbx_description
1 polymer ?
#
loop_
_entity_poly.entity_id
_entity_poly.type
_entity_poly.pdbx_seq_one_letter_code
_entity_poly.pdbx_strand_id
1 'polypeptide(L)'
;MRRFLSSLAQDLQNATAGGAGGYGYGNGGGFGAAGYGFGQTPQVPQANVPCPRQQPQAGHQDWIGLNDARFAAFNICPTCYNSAIRPTPYASAFVTKGGPIAPPLHVAVRCDMSRFWVRVAGLVLLTMNQDRRHDVALLAHVAGIRAQEGACPNAQLTSDQEPFPLVQRMWYTVQEPQTVCEQCYAEVIRPDVSRASELARQFDPNPSLMPSGFTCQLYSDRMRRIWSEAGSTGNLEYLRQKVQERRAKEREWQMKTAQLQQQANQLRLQAQTQEHLAANSLRLAANTASNNIMLAGVGVAYRIDANHVAVPNGVPDFSQTIQLNNQAAMLKVQAAQAEDQIRFAEEEWRRYWE
;
A
#
# COMPACT_ATOMS: atom_id res chain seq x y z
N MET A 1 24.84 -0.69 -5.62
CA MET A 1 24.25 -1.12 -4.33
C MET A 1 25.09 -2.13 -3.55
N ARG A 2 25.45 -3.33 -4.05
CA ARG A 2 26.29 -4.28 -3.28
C ARG A 2 27.67 -3.74 -2.84
N ARG A 3 28.39 -3.03 -3.72
CA ARG A 3 29.69 -2.40 -3.40
C ARG A 3 29.58 -1.23 -2.40
N PHE A 4 28.39 -0.67 -2.23
CA PHE A 4 28.11 0.44 -1.32
C PHE A 4 27.85 -0.06 0.11
N LEU A 5 27.10 -1.16 0.27
CA LEU A 5 26.89 -1.78 1.58
C LEU A 5 28.20 -2.33 2.17
N SER A 6 29.11 -2.81 1.32
CA SER A 6 30.44 -3.26 1.76
C SER A 6 31.33 -2.10 2.20
N SER A 7 31.31 -0.94 1.53
CA SER A 7 32.14 0.20 1.96
C SER A 7 31.64 0.84 3.25
N LEU A 8 30.31 0.91 3.42
CA LEU A 8 29.68 1.48 4.61
C LEU A 8 29.91 0.61 5.86
N ALA A 9 29.95 -0.71 5.71
CA ALA A 9 30.36 -1.64 6.77
C ALA A 9 31.85 -1.48 7.14
N GLN A 10 32.71 -1.19 6.17
CA GLN A 10 34.15 -1.06 6.35
C GLN A 10 34.53 0.28 7.00
N ASP A 11 33.83 1.36 6.64
CA ASP A 11 34.01 2.68 7.27
C ASP A 11 33.51 2.70 8.72
N LEU A 12 32.45 1.96 9.04
CA LEU A 12 31.97 1.79 10.42
C LEU A 12 32.93 0.94 11.27
N GLN A 13 33.58 -0.07 10.70
CA GLN A 13 34.59 -0.88 11.39
C GLN A 13 35.88 -0.08 11.65
N ASN A 14 36.30 0.77 10.71
CA ASN A 14 37.48 1.62 10.87
C ASN A 14 37.27 2.73 11.91
N ALA A 15 36.05 3.24 12.07
CA ALA A 15 35.71 4.20 13.12
C ALA A 15 35.79 3.59 14.54
N THR A 16 35.59 2.28 14.67
CA THR A 16 35.71 1.56 15.95
C THR A 16 37.14 1.11 16.28
N ALA A 17 38.05 1.08 15.31
CA ALA A 17 39.42 0.57 15.49
C ALA A 17 40.46 1.65 15.85
N GLY A 18 40.12 2.95 15.82
CA GLY A 18 41.05 4.06 16.08
C GLY A 18 41.18 4.54 17.54
N GLY A 19 40.49 3.89 18.49
CA GLY A 19 40.35 4.38 19.87
C GLY A 19 41.13 3.58 20.92
N ALA A 20 42.43 3.33 20.71
CA ALA A 20 43.30 2.74 21.73
C ALA A 20 44.56 3.59 21.91
N GLY A 21 44.45 4.63 22.73
CA GLY A 21 45.57 5.46 23.19
C GLY A 21 45.23 6.00 24.57
N GLY A 22 45.70 5.29 25.61
CA GLY A 22 45.39 5.56 27.01
C GLY A 22 46.02 6.84 27.53
N TYR A 23 45.38 7.44 28.56
CA TYR A 23 46.01 8.44 29.40
C TYR A 23 45.62 8.21 30.87
N GLY A 24 46.67 8.08 31.69
CA GLY A 24 46.59 7.86 33.13
C GLY A 24 46.19 9.12 33.89
N TYR A 25 45.73 8.88 35.12
CA TYR A 25 45.45 9.89 36.12
C TYR A 25 46.75 10.54 36.59
N GLY A 26 46.90 11.85 36.31
CA GLY A 26 47.94 12.71 36.86
C GLY A 26 47.31 13.98 37.41
N ASN A 27 47.46 14.18 38.71
CA ASN A 27 46.90 15.29 39.50
C ASN A 27 47.85 16.50 39.44
N GLY A 28 47.31 17.73 39.44
CA GLY A 28 48.05 18.94 39.85
C GLY A 28 47.92 20.18 38.96
N GLY A 29 47.43 21.27 39.57
CA GLY A 29 48.01 22.62 39.38
C GLY A 29 47.27 23.65 38.51
N GLY A 30 46.43 24.46 39.17
CA GLY A 30 46.55 25.94 39.25
C GLY A 30 46.72 26.83 38.01
N PHE A 31 45.82 27.83 37.96
CA PHE A 31 45.93 29.20 37.41
C PHE A 31 45.61 29.47 35.93
N GLY A 32 44.76 30.48 35.72
CA GLY A 32 44.72 31.27 34.47
C GLY A 32 43.32 31.56 33.93
N ALA A 33 42.64 32.55 34.48
CA ALA A 33 41.44 33.14 33.89
C ALA A 33 41.81 33.93 32.61
N ALA A 34 41.21 33.55 31.48
CA ALA A 34 41.04 34.43 30.32
C ALA A 34 39.83 33.91 29.51
N GLY A 35 38.75 34.69 29.52
CA GLY A 35 37.52 34.36 28.82
C GLY A 35 37.63 34.58 27.32
N TYR A 36 37.14 33.61 26.55
CA TYR A 36 36.60 33.81 25.20
C TYR A 36 35.38 32.89 25.02
N GLY A 37 34.32 33.47 24.44
CA GLY A 37 32.96 32.96 24.44
C GLY A 37 32.75 31.61 23.76
N PHE A 38 31.73 30.91 24.26
CA PHE A 38 31.18 29.69 23.72
C PHE A 38 30.66 29.89 22.29
N GLY A 39 31.48 29.53 21.30
CA GLY A 39 31.02 29.21 19.95
C GLY A 39 30.47 27.78 19.92
N GLN A 40 29.18 27.65 19.60
CA GLN A 40 28.38 26.42 19.69
C GLN A 40 28.98 25.26 18.90
N THR A 41 29.00 24.08 19.51
CA THR A 41 29.24 22.81 18.81
C THR A 41 28.14 22.56 17.78
N PRO A 42 28.45 22.06 16.56
CA PRO A 42 27.44 21.66 15.59
C PRO A 42 26.57 20.57 16.22
N GLN A 43 25.29 20.86 16.45
CA GLN A 43 24.37 19.88 17.00
C GLN A 43 24.15 18.75 16.00
N VAL A 44 24.47 17.52 16.42
CA VAL A 44 24.07 16.30 15.72
C VAL A 44 22.53 16.29 15.61
N PRO A 45 21.93 16.12 14.41
CA PRO A 45 20.49 16.09 14.27
C PRO A 45 19.87 15.02 15.18
N GLN A 46 18.97 15.42 16.09
CA GLN A 46 18.23 14.49 16.93
C GLN A 46 17.27 13.69 16.06
N ALA A 47 17.72 12.52 15.59
CA ALA A 47 17.07 11.71 14.56
C ALA A 47 15.73 11.05 14.99
N ASN A 48 15.17 11.39 16.15
CA ASN A 48 14.00 10.66 16.68
C ASN A 48 13.01 11.52 17.49
N VAL A 49 12.80 12.79 17.12
CA VAL A 49 11.71 13.59 17.71
C VAL A 49 10.36 13.13 17.11
N PRO A 50 9.41 12.60 17.91
CA PRO A 50 8.08 12.24 17.43
C PRO A 50 7.36 13.47 16.86
N CYS A 51 6.61 13.28 15.78
CA CYS A 51 5.83 14.36 15.18
C CYS A 51 4.56 14.62 16.00
N PRO A 52 4.31 15.83 16.52
CA PRO A 52 3.07 16.12 17.25
C PRO A 52 1.83 16.16 16.34
N ARG A 53 2.02 16.31 15.02
CA ARG A 53 0.96 16.39 14.00
C ARG A 53 0.94 15.17 13.09
N GLN A 54 1.11 13.98 13.70
CA GLN A 54 1.09 12.70 12.97
C GLN A 54 -0.33 12.34 12.48
N GLN A 55 -1.35 12.72 13.25
CA GLN A 55 -2.75 12.58 12.84
C GLN A 55 -3.23 13.86 12.14
N PRO A 56 -4.19 13.77 11.19
CA PRO A 56 -4.79 14.96 10.59
C PRO A 56 -5.44 15.86 11.65
N GLN A 57 -5.02 17.13 11.71
CA GLN A 57 -5.48 18.11 12.69
C GLN A 57 -5.82 19.43 11.99
N ALA A 58 -6.93 20.06 12.36
CA ALA A 58 -7.33 21.38 11.89
C ALA A 58 -6.78 22.49 12.80
N GLY A 59 -6.83 23.75 12.38
CA GLY A 59 -6.51 24.90 13.23
C GLY A 59 -5.08 25.44 13.17
N HIS A 60 -4.19 24.84 12.37
CA HIS A 60 -2.78 25.25 12.29
C HIS A 60 -2.49 26.18 11.09
N GLN A 61 -1.77 27.29 11.32
CA GLN A 61 -1.35 28.26 10.29
C GLN A 61 0.17 28.28 10.05
N ASP A 62 0.93 27.59 10.89
CA ASP A 62 2.39 27.57 10.93
C ASP A 62 2.98 26.41 10.08
N TRP A 63 2.30 26.06 8.99
CA TRP A 63 2.76 25.01 8.08
C TRP A 63 3.94 25.49 7.25
N ILE A 64 4.93 24.63 7.07
CA ILE A 64 6.13 24.89 6.28
C ILE A 64 6.09 23.99 5.05
N GLY A 65 6.45 24.51 3.88
CA GLY A 65 6.48 23.76 2.63
C GLY A 65 7.59 24.24 1.70
N LEU A 66 7.71 23.63 0.52
CA LEU A 66 8.65 24.09 -0.49
C LEU A 66 8.27 25.47 -1.00
N ASN A 67 9.27 26.29 -1.33
CA ASN A 67 9.11 27.57 -2.01
C ASN A 67 8.81 27.38 -3.51
N ASP A 68 7.82 26.54 -3.81
CA ASP A 68 7.36 26.21 -5.14
C ASP A 68 5.86 25.89 -5.08
N ALA A 69 5.06 26.69 -5.78
CA ALA A 69 3.61 26.59 -5.78
C ALA A 69 3.09 25.23 -6.27
N ARG A 70 3.87 24.49 -7.07
CA ARG A 70 3.51 23.14 -7.55
C ARG A 70 3.35 22.14 -6.41
N PHE A 71 4.02 22.38 -5.28
CA PHE A 71 4.01 21.51 -4.11
C PHE A 71 3.22 22.10 -2.94
N ALA A 72 2.20 22.92 -3.23
CA ALA A 72 1.34 23.55 -2.21
C ALA A 72 0.64 22.54 -1.28
N ALA A 73 0.48 21.28 -1.69
CA ALA A 73 -0.10 20.22 -0.87
C ALA A 73 0.88 19.64 0.19
N PHE A 74 2.18 19.92 0.08
CA PHE A 74 3.20 19.36 0.97
C PHE A 74 3.34 20.18 2.26
N ASN A 75 3.05 19.60 3.42
CA ASN A 75 2.92 20.31 4.70
C ASN A 75 3.82 19.71 5.77
N ILE A 76 4.74 20.51 6.32
CA ILE A 76 5.64 20.14 7.42
C ILE A 76 5.29 20.98 8.65
N CYS A 77 5.19 20.35 9.82
CA CYS A 77 5.04 21.07 11.09
C CYS A 77 6.37 21.68 11.58
N PRO A 78 6.37 22.74 12.39
CA PRO A 78 7.60 23.37 12.86
C PRO A 78 8.55 22.40 13.59
N THR A 79 8.02 21.45 14.34
CA THR A 79 8.83 20.44 15.04
C THR A 79 9.66 19.60 14.07
N CYS A 80 9.04 19.06 13.02
CA CYS A 80 9.73 18.24 12.02
C CYS A 80 10.66 19.07 11.13
N TYR A 81 10.30 20.30 10.82
CA TYR A 81 11.19 21.20 10.09
C TYR A 81 12.46 21.48 10.91
N ASN A 82 12.31 21.91 12.16
CA ASN A 82 13.44 22.27 13.01
C ASN A 82 14.38 21.09 13.30
N SER A 83 13.84 19.87 13.43
CA SER A 83 14.66 18.69 13.75
C SER A 83 15.31 18.05 12.52
N ALA A 84 14.63 18.00 11.38
CA ALA A 84 15.08 17.19 10.24
C ALA A 84 15.53 18.00 9.00
N ILE A 85 15.04 19.23 8.81
CA ILE A 85 15.29 20.01 7.58
C ILE A 85 16.13 21.26 7.85
N ARG A 86 15.83 22.01 8.91
CA ARG A 86 16.58 23.21 9.32
C ARG A 86 18.09 23.00 9.50
N PRO A 87 18.60 21.88 10.07
CA PRO A 87 20.05 21.69 10.22
C PRO A 87 20.76 21.32 8.90
N THR A 88 20.06 21.35 7.77
CA THR A 88 20.53 20.84 6.48
C THR A 88 20.70 22.00 5.50
N PRO A 89 21.56 21.86 4.46
CA PRO A 89 21.73 22.89 3.43
C PRO A 89 20.45 23.23 2.66
N TYR A 90 19.45 22.34 2.72
CA TYR A 90 18.19 22.46 2.01
C TYR A 90 17.17 23.35 2.71
N ALA A 91 17.44 23.84 3.93
CA ALA A 91 16.52 24.67 4.70
C ALA A 91 16.01 25.89 3.92
N SER A 92 16.86 26.48 3.07
CA SER A 92 16.53 27.64 2.23
C SER A 92 15.45 27.39 1.18
N ALA A 93 15.20 26.12 0.82
CA ALA A 93 14.14 25.77 -0.12
C ALA A 93 12.75 25.72 0.53
N PHE A 94 12.67 25.88 1.86
CA PHE A 94 11.43 25.81 2.62
C PHE A 94 11.03 27.17 3.16
N VAL A 95 9.73 27.46 3.09
CA VAL A 95 9.13 28.70 3.58
C VAL A 95 7.89 28.39 4.40
N THR A 96 7.63 29.21 5.41
CA THR A 96 6.35 29.21 6.12
C THR A 96 5.26 29.60 5.13
N LYS A 97 4.21 28.79 5.04
CA LYS A 97 3.08 29.03 4.17
C LYS A 97 2.24 30.17 4.73
N GLY A 98 1.96 31.16 3.88
CA GLY A 98 1.06 32.26 4.18
C GLY A 98 -0.05 32.37 3.14
N GLY A 99 -1.15 33.01 3.54
CA GLY A 99 -2.25 33.36 2.62
C GLY A 99 -2.85 32.15 1.89
N PRO A 100 -3.05 32.21 0.57
CA PRO A 100 -3.80 31.19 -0.20
C PRO A 100 -3.07 29.84 -0.34
N ILE A 101 -1.79 29.76 0.04
CA ILE A 101 -0.97 28.53 -0.06
C ILE A 101 -1.09 27.69 1.22
N ALA A 102 -1.43 28.31 2.35
CA ALA A 102 -1.65 27.60 3.60
C ALA A 102 -2.96 26.81 3.55
N PRO A 103 -3.02 25.59 4.14
CA PRO A 103 -4.28 24.89 4.31
C PRO A 103 -5.33 25.76 5.04
N PRO A 104 -6.60 25.76 4.59
CA PRO A 104 -7.66 26.46 5.31
C PRO A 104 -7.81 25.94 6.74
N LEU A 105 -8.15 26.84 7.67
CA LEU A 105 -8.16 26.54 9.10
C LEU A 105 -9.05 25.35 9.51
N HIS A 106 -10.14 25.12 8.78
CA HIS A 106 -11.11 24.06 9.04
C HIS A 106 -10.72 22.72 8.42
N VAL A 107 -9.70 22.68 7.56
CA VAL A 107 -9.24 21.44 6.92
C VAL A 107 -8.24 20.74 7.83
N ALA A 108 -8.55 19.49 8.19
CA ALA A 108 -7.64 18.66 8.95
C ALA A 108 -6.49 18.18 8.05
N VAL A 109 -5.27 18.60 8.34
CA VAL A 109 -4.06 18.23 7.59
C VAL A 109 -3.05 17.59 8.54
N ARG A 110 -2.34 16.59 8.03
CA ARG A 110 -1.25 15.91 8.75
C ARG A 110 0.11 16.42 8.27
N CYS A 111 1.14 16.28 9.10
CA CYS A 111 2.51 16.58 8.70
C CYS A 111 3.05 15.50 7.74
N ASP A 112 3.53 15.86 6.56
CA ASP A 112 4.11 14.89 5.62
C ASP A 112 5.41 14.27 6.15
N MET A 113 6.15 14.99 7.00
CA MET A 113 7.31 14.43 7.71
C MET A 113 6.91 13.48 8.85
N SER A 114 5.62 13.22 9.11
CA SER A 114 5.21 12.10 9.97
C SER A 114 5.15 10.77 9.22
N ARG A 115 5.28 10.79 7.89
CA ARG A 115 5.15 9.63 7.02
C ARG A 115 6.49 8.92 6.88
N PHE A 116 6.49 7.59 6.98
CA PHE A 116 7.71 6.79 6.91
C PHE A 116 8.54 7.08 5.65
N TRP A 117 7.91 6.97 4.47
CA TRP A 117 8.61 7.14 3.19
C TRP A 117 9.16 8.54 2.97
N VAL A 118 8.51 9.57 3.49
CA VAL A 118 9.00 10.96 3.41
C VAL A 118 10.23 11.15 4.30
N ARG A 119 10.27 10.52 5.49
CA ARG A 119 11.48 10.52 6.34
C ARG A 119 12.64 9.78 5.70
N VAL A 120 12.37 8.63 5.07
CA VAL A 120 13.40 7.87 4.32
C VAL A 120 13.94 8.70 3.16
N ALA A 121 13.06 9.36 2.39
CA ALA A 121 13.47 10.29 1.35
C ALA A 121 14.34 11.43 1.89
N GLY A 122 14.00 11.95 3.09
CA GLY A 122 14.85 12.93 3.80
C GLY A 122 16.23 12.38 4.13
N LEU A 123 16.34 11.17 4.66
CA LEU A 123 17.64 10.54 4.92
C LEU A 123 18.46 10.33 3.64
N VAL A 124 17.81 9.93 2.54
CA VAL A 124 18.44 9.82 1.23
C VAL A 124 19.00 11.16 0.76
N LEU A 125 18.21 12.24 0.85
CA LEU A 125 18.66 13.61 0.53
C LEU A 125 19.87 14.06 1.35
N LEU A 126 19.98 13.59 2.60
CA LEU A 126 21.02 13.98 3.55
C LEU A 126 22.28 13.13 3.47
N THR A 127 22.18 11.86 3.08
CA THR A 127 23.29 10.90 3.10
C THR A 127 23.96 10.74 1.74
N MET A 128 23.25 11.01 0.65
CA MET A 128 23.83 10.99 -0.69
C MET A 128 24.56 12.31 -0.93
N ASN A 129 25.82 12.38 -0.50
CA ASN A 129 26.66 13.57 -0.59
C ASN A 129 27.58 13.60 -1.82
N GLN A 130 27.47 12.63 -2.74
CA GLN A 130 28.45 12.47 -3.82
C GLN A 130 28.25 13.43 -5.00
N ASP A 131 27.02 13.87 -5.32
CA ASP A 131 26.77 14.62 -6.57
C ASP A 131 26.04 15.96 -6.41
N ARG A 132 26.15 16.65 -5.26
CA ARG A 132 25.79 18.08 -5.03
C ARG A 132 24.47 18.63 -5.63
N ARG A 133 23.49 17.82 -6.04
CA ARG A 133 22.21 18.27 -6.60
C ARG A 133 21.12 17.24 -6.33
N HIS A 134 20.71 17.12 -5.07
CA HIS A 134 19.47 16.40 -4.80
C HIS A 134 18.30 17.37 -4.81
N ASP A 135 17.34 17.06 -5.67
CA ASP A 135 16.11 17.83 -5.80
C ASP A 135 15.26 17.66 -4.54
N VAL A 136 15.14 18.72 -3.75
CA VAL A 136 14.31 18.80 -2.55
C VAL A 136 12.84 18.50 -2.84
N ALA A 137 12.42 18.61 -4.10
CA ALA A 137 11.11 18.18 -4.54
C ALA A 137 10.87 16.68 -4.32
N LEU A 138 11.91 15.85 -4.17
CA LEU A 138 11.77 14.42 -3.84
C LEU A 138 10.87 14.21 -2.62
N LEU A 139 10.98 15.04 -1.58
CA LEU A 139 10.12 14.94 -0.40
C LEU A 139 8.64 15.15 -0.75
N ALA A 140 8.36 16.14 -1.58
CA ALA A 140 7.01 16.45 -2.02
C ALA A 140 6.46 15.41 -3.00
N HIS A 141 7.30 14.87 -3.89
CA HIS A 141 6.92 13.78 -4.80
C HIS A 141 6.57 12.51 -4.02
N VAL A 142 7.40 12.12 -3.05
CA VAL A 142 7.14 10.95 -2.19
C VAL A 142 5.90 11.17 -1.32
N ALA A 143 5.67 12.40 -0.85
CA ALA A 143 4.41 12.74 -0.18
C ALA A 143 3.20 12.70 -1.13
N GLY A 144 3.38 13.00 -2.42
CA GLY A 144 2.32 12.88 -3.42
C GLY A 144 1.85 11.44 -3.67
N ILE A 145 2.64 10.43 -3.28
CA ILE A 145 2.28 9.01 -3.42
C ILE A 145 1.11 8.71 -2.47
N ARG A 146 -0.04 8.40 -3.06
CA ARG A 146 -1.32 8.12 -2.37
C ARG A 146 -1.48 6.66 -1.96
N ALA A 147 -0.39 5.93 -1.76
CA ALA A 147 -0.49 4.62 -1.10
C ALA A 147 -1.15 4.85 0.26
N GLN A 148 -2.19 4.08 0.59
CA GLN A 148 -2.89 4.20 1.87
C GLN A 148 -1.87 3.98 2.99
N GLU A 149 -1.57 5.05 3.72
CA GLU A 149 -0.69 4.94 4.86
C GLU A 149 -1.35 4.20 6.00
N GLY A 150 -0.59 3.27 6.58
CA GLY A 150 -1.09 2.29 7.54
C GLY A 150 -1.31 0.93 6.90
N ALA A 151 -1.65 0.86 5.61
CA ALA A 151 -1.66 -0.41 4.89
C ALA A 151 -0.23 -0.78 4.51
N CYS A 152 0.27 -1.90 5.03
CA CYS A 152 1.53 -2.44 4.55
C CYS A 152 1.43 -2.68 3.03
N PRO A 153 2.41 -2.25 2.22
CA PRO A 153 2.42 -2.54 0.79
C PRO A 153 2.46 -4.05 0.49
N ASN A 154 2.74 -4.88 1.50
CA ASN A 154 2.73 -6.33 1.46
C ASN A 154 1.51 -6.95 2.18
N ALA A 155 0.42 -6.19 2.35
CA ALA A 155 -0.84 -6.67 2.91
C ALA A 155 -1.67 -7.49 1.90
N GLN A 156 -1.52 -7.22 0.59
CA GLN A 156 -2.27 -7.88 -0.47
C GLN A 156 -1.31 -8.59 -1.44
N LEU A 157 -1.46 -9.91 -1.55
CA LEU A 157 -0.75 -10.75 -2.54
C LEU A 157 -1.54 -10.92 -3.84
N THR A 158 -2.82 -10.54 -3.87
CA THR A 158 -3.75 -10.86 -4.97
C THR A 158 -3.63 -9.95 -6.19
N SER A 159 -2.84 -8.87 -6.11
CA SER A 159 -2.55 -8.05 -7.29
C SER A 159 -1.34 -8.59 -8.03
N ASP A 160 -1.52 -9.72 -8.72
CA ASP A 160 -0.72 -10.07 -9.90
C ASP A 160 -1.08 -9.14 -11.10
N GLN A 161 -2.08 -8.26 -10.95
CA GLN A 161 -2.58 -7.37 -12.01
C GLN A 161 -1.99 -5.96 -12.01
N GLU A 162 -1.29 -5.53 -10.97
CA GLU A 162 -0.49 -4.30 -11.01
C GLU A 162 0.98 -4.67 -11.18
N PRO A 163 1.65 -4.23 -12.28
CA PRO A 163 3.06 -4.43 -12.47
C PRO A 163 3.80 -3.44 -11.58
N PHE A 164 3.66 -3.55 -10.26
CA PHE A 164 4.74 -3.10 -9.42
C PHE A 164 5.92 -3.98 -9.83
N PRO A 165 7.03 -3.38 -10.30
CA PRO A 165 8.15 -4.16 -10.77
C PRO A 165 8.50 -5.19 -9.70
N LEU A 166 9.12 -6.29 -10.10
CA LEU A 166 9.81 -7.25 -9.24
C LEU A 166 10.92 -6.54 -8.43
N VAL A 167 10.58 -5.48 -7.69
CA VAL A 167 11.35 -4.88 -6.62
C VAL A 167 11.43 -6.01 -5.63
N GLN A 168 12.56 -6.70 -5.71
CA GLN A 168 13.02 -7.67 -4.74
C GLN A 168 12.71 -7.10 -3.35
N ARG A 169 11.64 -7.61 -2.74
CA ARG A 169 11.10 -7.04 -1.51
C ARG A 169 12.07 -7.41 -0.39
N MET A 170 12.45 -6.41 0.41
CA MET A 170 13.33 -6.57 1.56
C MET A 170 12.49 -6.98 2.77
N TRP A 171 12.85 -8.10 3.38
CA TRP A 171 12.12 -8.71 4.49
C TRP A 171 13.01 -8.87 5.70
N TYR A 172 12.46 -8.60 6.87
CA TYR A 172 13.09 -8.84 8.15
C TYR A 172 12.47 -10.09 8.77
N THR A 173 13.32 -10.98 9.27
CA THR A 173 12.89 -12.28 9.82
C THR A 173 13.55 -12.58 11.15
N VAL A 174 12.77 -13.17 12.05
CA VAL A 174 13.27 -14.04 13.12
C VAL A 174 12.99 -15.47 12.69
N GLN A 175 13.87 -16.41 13.06
CA GLN A 175 13.67 -17.87 13.01
C GLN A 175 12.20 -18.21 12.76
N GLU A 176 11.92 -18.69 11.54
CA GLU A 176 10.59 -18.79 10.92
C GLU A 176 9.43 -19.00 11.91
N PRO A 177 8.32 -18.25 11.82
CA PRO A 177 7.71 -17.74 10.59
C PRO A 177 7.36 -16.24 10.62
N GLN A 178 8.19 -15.37 11.20
CA GLN A 178 7.87 -13.95 11.37
C GLN A 178 8.45 -13.09 10.25
N THR A 179 7.80 -13.05 9.09
CA THR A 179 8.17 -12.16 7.98
C THR A 179 7.59 -10.77 8.17
N VAL A 180 8.44 -9.75 8.25
CA VAL A 180 8.02 -8.36 8.42
C VAL A 180 8.62 -7.51 7.30
N CYS A 181 7.82 -6.64 6.69
CA CYS A 181 8.33 -5.75 5.65
C CYS A 181 9.21 -4.64 6.25
N GLU A 182 9.98 -3.96 5.40
CA GLU A 182 10.84 -2.84 5.80
C GLU A 182 10.10 -1.75 6.59
N GLN A 183 8.92 -1.34 6.12
CA GLN A 183 8.14 -0.30 6.80
C GLN A 183 7.71 -0.74 8.21
N CYS A 184 7.15 -1.94 8.35
CA CYS A 184 6.71 -2.46 9.66
C CYS A 184 7.90 -2.72 10.60
N TYR A 185 9.06 -3.13 10.06
CA TYR A 185 10.28 -3.24 10.86
C TYR A 185 10.70 -1.88 11.40
N ALA A 186 10.76 -0.85 10.56
CA ALA A 186 11.18 0.48 10.97
C ALA A 186 10.21 1.17 11.93
N GLU A 187 8.90 0.95 11.78
CA GLU A 187 7.85 1.56 12.62
C GLU A 187 7.63 0.83 13.95
N VAL A 188 7.76 -0.49 13.98
CA VAL A 188 7.38 -1.31 15.16
C VAL A 188 8.60 -1.94 15.82
N ILE A 189 9.43 -2.63 15.04
CA ILE A 189 10.53 -3.44 15.59
C ILE A 189 11.72 -2.57 15.99
N ARG A 190 12.18 -1.66 15.11
CA ARG A 190 13.36 -0.82 15.33
C ARG A 190 13.26 0.06 16.59
N PRO A 191 12.11 0.69 16.93
CA PRO A 191 11.94 1.37 18.21
C PRO A 191 12.09 0.42 19.40
N ASP A 192 11.57 -0.81 19.31
CA ASP A 192 11.63 -1.79 20.39
C ASP A 192 13.04 -2.38 20.57
N VAL A 193 13.81 -2.53 19.49
CA VAL A 193 15.26 -2.83 19.55
C VAL A 193 15.99 -1.74 20.33
N SER A 194 15.68 -0.47 20.05
CA SER A 194 16.29 0.69 20.72
C SER A 194 15.93 0.75 22.21
N ARG A 195 14.79 0.18 22.61
CA ARG A 195 14.36 0.01 24.01
C ARG A 195 14.86 -1.29 24.65
N ALA A 196 15.78 -2.00 24.00
CA ALA A 196 16.35 -3.26 24.45
C ALA A 196 15.31 -4.40 24.65
N SER A 197 14.20 -4.40 23.90
CA SER A 197 13.25 -5.52 23.89
C SER A 197 13.96 -6.82 23.48
N GLU A 198 13.86 -7.85 24.31
CA GLU A 198 14.45 -9.17 24.04
C GLU A 198 13.84 -9.81 22.79
N LEU A 199 12.53 -9.59 22.59
CA LEU A 199 11.79 -10.05 21.42
C LEU A 199 12.30 -9.37 20.13
N ALA A 200 12.45 -8.05 20.16
CA ALA A 200 12.88 -7.29 18.98
C ALA A 200 14.34 -7.57 18.61
N ARG A 201 15.21 -7.86 19.60
CA ARG A 201 16.62 -8.21 19.38
C ARG A 201 16.83 -9.54 18.66
N GLN A 202 15.81 -10.41 18.60
CA GLN A 202 15.89 -11.67 17.85
C GLN A 202 15.75 -11.47 16.33
N PHE A 203 15.28 -10.31 15.87
CA PHE A 203 15.18 -10.03 14.44
C PHE A 203 16.56 -9.83 13.84
N ASP A 204 16.82 -10.46 12.69
CA ASP A 204 17.99 -10.12 11.89
C ASP A 204 17.87 -8.66 11.44
N PRO A 205 18.80 -7.76 11.83
CA PRO A 205 18.80 -6.38 11.37
C PRO A 205 19.14 -6.26 9.88
N ASN A 206 19.62 -7.33 9.26
CA ASN A 206 19.86 -7.40 7.84
C ASN A 206 18.64 -8.01 7.13
N PRO A 207 17.98 -7.23 6.26
CA PRO A 207 16.88 -7.76 5.50
C PRO A 207 17.34 -8.77 4.45
N SER A 208 16.56 -9.82 4.28
CA SER A 208 16.72 -10.82 3.23
C SER A 208 15.78 -10.53 2.05
N LEU A 209 16.19 -10.96 0.86
CA LEU A 209 15.32 -10.97 -0.31
C LEU A 209 14.54 -12.27 -0.29
N MET A 210 13.21 -12.17 -0.25
CA MET A 210 12.34 -13.35 -0.26
C MET A 210 11.64 -13.49 -1.61
N PRO A 211 11.31 -14.72 -2.03
CA PRO A 211 10.39 -14.99 -3.15
C PRO A 211 9.03 -14.30 -2.97
N SER A 212 8.21 -14.31 -4.02
CA SER A 212 6.80 -13.93 -3.90
C SER A 212 6.02 -14.91 -3.00
N GLY A 213 4.89 -14.47 -2.45
CA GLY A 213 4.01 -15.30 -1.61
C GLY A 213 4.13 -15.12 -0.10
N PHE A 214 4.93 -14.16 0.38
CA PHE A 214 4.98 -13.80 1.81
C PHE A 214 4.13 -12.56 2.11
N THR A 215 3.40 -12.62 3.22
CA THR A 215 2.66 -11.48 3.79
C THR A 215 3.37 -10.94 5.02
N CYS A 216 3.31 -9.62 5.19
CA CYS A 216 3.85 -8.99 6.39
C CYS A 216 2.99 -9.38 7.60
N GLN A 217 3.62 -9.91 8.65
CA GLN A 217 2.90 -10.36 9.85
C GLN A 217 2.52 -9.21 10.79
N LEU A 218 3.06 -8.01 10.59
CA LEU A 218 2.77 -6.81 11.40
C LEU A 218 2.02 -5.71 10.63
N TYR A 219 1.39 -6.07 9.50
CA TYR A 219 0.67 -5.07 8.70
C TYR A 219 -0.59 -4.52 9.37
N SER A 220 -1.25 -5.31 10.22
CA SER A 220 -2.53 -4.93 10.82
C SER A 220 -2.40 -4.47 12.27
N ASP A 221 -3.32 -3.60 12.71
CA ASP A 221 -3.36 -3.08 14.07
C ASP A 221 -3.58 -4.17 15.11
N ARG A 222 -4.38 -5.21 14.78
CA ARG A 222 -4.50 -6.41 15.60
C ARG A 222 -3.14 -7.08 15.85
N MET A 223 -2.35 -7.30 14.79
CA MET A 223 -1.04 -7.95 14.94
C MET A 223 -0.02 -7.08 15.65
N ARG A 224 -0.06 -5.76 15.45
CA ARG A 224 0.77 -4.80 16.20
C ARG A 224 0.43 -4.79 17.70
N ARG A 225 -0.84 -4.96 18.08
CA ARG A 225 -1.25 -5.13 19.47
C ARG A 225 -0.74 -6.44 20.07
N ILE A 226 -0.87 -7.54 19.34
CA ILE A 226 -0.33 -8.86 19.75
C ILE A 226 1.19 -8.78 19.93
N TRP A 227 1.90 -8.09 19.04
CA TRP A 227 3.34 -7.82 19.17
C TRP A 227 3.66 -7.06 20.46
N SER A 228 2.94 -5.96 20.72
CA SER A 228 3.15 -5.15 21.93
C SER A 228 2.93 -5.97 23.21
N GLU A 229 1.89 -6.81 23.24
CA GLU A 229 1.58 -7.69 24.36
C GLU A 229 2.64 -8.79 24.55
N ALA A 230 3.10 -9.42 23.47
CA ALA A 230 4.17 -10.39 23.50
C ALA A 230 5.49 -9.76 23.97
N GLY A 231 5.76 -8.51 23.55
CA GLY A 231 6.92 -7.74 23.98
C GLY A 231 6.90 -7.39 25.47
N SER A 232 5.73 -7.05 26.02
CA SER A 232 5.62 -6.71 27.46
C SER A 232 5.65 -7.94 28.36
N THR A 233 5.14 -9.08 27.89
CA THR A 233 5.10 -10.35 28.65
C THR A 233 6.34 -11.21 28.45
N GLY A 234 7.15 -10.93 27.42
CA GLY A 234 8.27 -11.78 27.00
C GLY A 234 7.82 -13.12 26.41
N ASN A 235 6.53 -13.30 26.12
CA ASN A 235 5.97 -14.57 25.66
C ASN A 235 6.05 -14.69 24.14
N LEU A 236 7.21 -15.15 23.65
CA LEU A 236 7.45 -15.40 22.23
C LEU A 236 6.53 -16.51 21.67
N GLU A 237 6.16 -17.49 22.48
CA GLU A 237 5.29 -18.58 22.06
C GLU A 237 3.89 -18.08 21.73
N TYR A 238 3.36 -17.14 22.52
CA TYR A 238 2.08 -16.49 22.24
C TYR A 238 2.09 -15.78 20.87
N LEU A 239 3.15 -15.02 20.57
CA LEU A 239 3.28 -14.37 19.27
C LEU A 239 3.37 -15.39 18.13
N ARG A 240 4.18 -16.45 18.31
CA ARG A 240 4.33 -17.54 17.33
C ARG A 240 2.98 -18.21 17.05
N GLN A 241 2.24 -18.57 18.08
CA GLN A 241 0.91 -19.17 17.98
C GLN A 241 -0.05 -18.26 17.20
N LYS A 242 -0.10 -16.97 17.52
CA LYS A 242 -1.00 -16.02 16.85
C LYS A 242 -0.64 -15.78 15.38
N VAL A 243 0.66 -15.74 15.06
CA VAL A 243 1.15 -15.67 13.66
C VAL A 243 0.76 -16.93 12.89
N GLN A 244 0.91 -18.12 13.48
CA GLN A 244 0.51 -19.38 12.84
C GLN A 244 -1.00 -19.47 12.61
N GLU A 245 -1.81 -19.11 13.61
CA GLU A 245 -3.27 -19.06 13.55
C GLU A 245 -3.72 -18.15 12.39
N ARG A 246 -3.15 -16.94 12.31
CA ARG A 246 -3.40 -16.00 11.22
C ARG A 246 -3.02 -16.58 9.86
N ARG A 247 -1.81 -17.12 9.72
CA ARG A 247 -1.34 -17.69 8.44
C ARG A 247 -2.20 -18.86 7.97
N ALA A 248 -2.70 -19.68 8.88
CA ALA A 248 -3.63 -20.76 8.54
C ALA A 248 -4.93 -20.19 7.97
N LYS A 249 -5.50 -19.17 8.63
CA LYS A 249 -6.72 -18.51 8.17
C LYS A 249 -6.52 -17.69 6.90
N GLU A 250 -5.37 -17.07 6.73
CA GLU A 250 -4.98 -16.36 5.51
C GLU A 250 -4.96 -17.30 4.30
N ARG A 251 -4.39 -18.50 4.45
CA ARG A 251 -4.40 -19.52 3.39
C ARG A 251 -5.81 -20.01 3.07
N GLU A 252 -6.62 -20.29 4.09
CA GLU A 252 -8.01 -20.71 3.91
C GLU A 252 -8.81 -19.64 3.14
N TRP A 253 -8.68 -18.37 3.55
CA TRP A 253 -9.32 -17.24 2.89
C TRP A 253 -8.83 -17.06 1.44
N GLN A 254 -7.51 -17.15 1.19
CA GLN A 254 -6.94 -17.06 -0.16
C GLN A 254 -7.44 -18.17 -1.07
N MET A 255 -7.47 -19.43 -0.60
CA MET A 255 -8.00 -20.55 -1.39
C MET A 255 -9.48 -20.35 -1.71
N LYS A 256 -10.28 -19.96 -0.72
CA LYS A 256 -11.72 -19.73 -0.88
C LYS A 256 -12.01 -18.60 -1.88
N THR A 257 -11.33 -17.46 -1.73
CA THR A 257 -11.51 -16.30 -2.63
C THR A 257 -11.04 -16.61 -4.04
N ALA A 258 -9.90 -17.30 -4.21
CA ALA A 258 -9.42 -17.73 -5.52
C ALA A 258 -10.42 -18.69 -6.21
N GLN A 259 -10.98 -19.65 -5.47
CA GLN A 259 -11.98 -20.58 -5.98
C GLN A 259 -13.26 -19.87 -6.42
N LEU A 260 -13.78 -18.96 -5.59
CA LEU A 260 -14.98 -18.17 -5.92
C LEU A 260 -14.74 -17.26 -7.12
N GLN A 261 -13.54 -16.66 -7.23
CA GLN A 261 -13.18 -15.82 -8.36
C GLN A 261 -13.14 -16.63 -9.66
N GLN A 262 -12.54 -17.83 -9.61
CA GLN A 262 -12.52 -18.74 -10.74
C GLN A 262 -13.95 -19.15 -11.15
N GLN A 263 -14.80 -19.47 -10.18
CA GLN A 263 -16.21 -19.81 -10.42
C GLN A 263 -16.97 -18.64 -11.07
N ALA A 264 -16.84 -17.42 -10.54
CA ALA A 264 -17.48 -16.22 -11.10
C ALA A 264 -17.03 -15.97 -12.55
N ASN A 265 -15.74 -16.13 -12.84
CA ASN A 265 -15.18 -15.99 -14.18
C ASN A 265 -15.74 -17.04 -15.14
N GLN A 266 -15.85 -18.30 -14.71
CA GLN A 266 -16.45 -19.37 -15.52
C GLN A 266 -17.91 -19.09 -15.85
N LEU A 267 -18.70 -18.67 -14.85
CA LEU A 267 -20.12 -18.35 -15.02
C LEU A 267 -20.33 -17.16 -15.98
N ARG A 268 -19.46 -16.14 -15.90
CA ARG A 268 -19.48 -15.01 -16.85
C ARG A 268 -19.20 -15.44 -18.28
N LEU A 269 -18.19 -16.28 -18.49
CA LEU A 269 -17.85 -16.78 -19.82
C LEU A 269 -18.99 -17.63 -20.40
N GLN A 270 -19.63 -18.46 -19.57
CA GLN A 270 -20.82 -19.20 -19.98
C GLN A 270 -21.98 -18.28 -20.34
N ALA A 271 -22.24 -17.23 -19.53
CA ALA A 271 -23.28 -16.26 -19.84
C ALA A 271 -23.03 -15.56 -21.18
N GLN A 272 -21.79 -15.11 -21.44
CA GLN A 272 -21.42 -14.50 -22.72
C GLN A 272 -21.62 -15.47 -23.91
N THR A 273 -21.28 -16.74 -23.71
CA THR A 273 -21.52 -17.78 -24.72
C THR A 273 -23.01 -17.93 -25.02
N GLN A 274 -23.86 -17.96 -23.99
CA GLN A 274 -25.32 -18.04 -24.14
C GLN A 274 -25.91 -16.82 -24.86
N GLU A 275 -25.42 -15.61 -24.57
CA GLU A 275 -25.84 -14.39 -25.26
C GLU A 275 -25.45 -14.41 -26.74
N HIS A 276 -24.25 -14.90 -27.07
CA HIS A 276 -23.84 -15.07 -28.46
C HIS A 276 -24.72 -16.09 -29.20
N LEU A 277 -25.10 -17.19 -28.54
CA LEU A 277 -26.05 -18.16 -29.10
C LEU A 277 -27.44 -17.53 -29.31
N ALA A 278 -27.94 -16.74 -28.35
CA ALA A 278 -29.21 -16.05 -28.45
C ALA A 278 -29.22 -15.02 -29.61
N ALA A 279 -28.13 -14.27 -29.77
CA ALA A 279 -27.98 -13.34 -30.89
C ALA A 279 -28.01 -14.07 -32.25
N ASN A 280 -27.34 -15.23 -32.34
CA ASN A 280 -27.35 -16.05 -33.54
C ASN A 280 -28.72 -16.65 -33.81
N SER A 281 -29.43 -17.17 -32.79
CA SER A 281 -30.78 -17.71 -32.96
C SER A 281 -31.76 -16.64 -33.41
N LEU A 282 -31.66 -15.42 -32.86
CA LEU A 282 -32.45 -14.28 -33.27
C LEU A 282 -32.23 -13.95 -34.75
N ARG A 283 -30.97 -13.94 -35.20
CA ARG A 283 -30.61 -13.68 -36.60
C ARG A 283 -31.19 -14.75 -37.54
N LEU A 284 -31.10 -16.03 -37.16
CA LEU A 284 -31.68 -17.12 -37.94
C LEU A 284 -33.21 -17.00 -38.02
N ALA A 285 -33.90 -16.75 -36.89
CA ALA A 285 -35.35 -16.59 -36.87
C ALA A 285 -35.82 -15.42 -37.75
N ALA A 286 -35.12 -14.27 -37.69
CA ALA A 286 -35.41 -13.12 -38.54
C ALA A 286 -35.21 -13.41 -40.03
N ASN A 287 -34.12 -14.11 -40.38
CA ASN A 287 -33.85 -14.52 -41.77
C ASN A 287 -34.90 -15.50 -42.28
N THR A 288 -35.31 -16.48 -41.48
CA THR A 288 -36.35 -17.46 -41.83
C THR A 288 -37.70 -16.80 -42.03
N ALA A 289 -38.10 -15.88 -41.13
CA ALA A 289 -39.33 -15.12 -41.30
C ALA A 289 -39.32 -14.26 -42.57
N SER A 290 -38.19 -13.59 -42.85
CA SER A 290 -38.01 -12.81 -44.08
C SER A 290 -38.11 -13.67 -45.34
N ASN A 291 -37.48 -14.85 -45.35
CA ASN A 291 -37.57 -15.80 -46.47
C ASN A 291 -39.01 -16.33 -46.67
N ASN A 292 -39.74 -16.63 -45.59
CA ASN A 292 -41.13 -17.07 -45.68
C ASN A 292 -42.05 -15.97 -46.24
N ILE A 293 -41.83 -14.70 -45.88
CA ILE A 293 -42.56 -13.56 -46.46
C ILE A 293 -42.27 -13.45 -47.97
N MET A 294 -41.01 -13.60 -48.38
CA MET A 294 -40.62 -13.56 -49.80
C MET A 294 -41.25 -14.71 -50.60
N LEU A 295 -41.25 -15.93 -50.06
CA LEU A 295 -41.88 -17.10 -50.71
C LEU A 295 -43.41 -16.95 -50.81
N ALA A 296 -44.06 -16.41 -49.78
CA ALA A 296 -45.49 -16.11 -49.83
C ALA A 296 -45.81 -14.99 -50.85
N GLY A 297 -44.92 -14.01 -51.01
CA GLY A 297 -45.07 -12.92 -51.98
C GLY A 297 -44.97 -13.34 -53.45
N VAL A 298 -44.37 -14.50 -53.75
CA VAL A 298 -44.17 -14.99 -55.14
C VAL A 298 -45.30 -15.92 -55.61
N GLY A 299 -46.35 -16.14 -54.80
CA GLY A 299 -47.48 -16.99 -55.23
C GLY A 299 -48.81 -16.87 -54.50
N VAL A 300 -48.93 -16.02 -53.46
CA VAL A 300 -50.19 -15.91 -52.71
C VAL A 300 -50.96 -14.67 -53.15
N ALA A 301 -51.96 -14.89 -54.01
CA ALA A 301 -53.07 -13.95 -54.14
C ALA A 301 -53.71 -13.78 -52.75
N TYR A 302 -53.62 -12.59 -52.17
CA TYR A 302 -54.40 -12.25 -50.98
C TYR A 302 -55.89 -12.48 -51.30
N ARG A 303 -56.49 -13.55 -50.78
CA ARG A 303 -57.96 -13.64 -50.73
C ARG A 303 -58.42 -12.78 -49.56
N ILE A 304 -58.76 -11.54 -49.86
CA ILE A 304 -59.47 -10.67 -48.93
C ILE A 304 -60.95 -11.06 -49.03
N ASP A 305 -61.41 -11.95 -48.15
CA ASP A 305 -62.84 -12.11 -47.91
C ASP A 305 -63.27 -11.06 -46.86
N ALA A 306 -64.47 -10.50 -47.01
CA ALA A 306 -64.95 -9.42 -46.14
C ALA A 306 -64.99 -9.77 -44.64
N ASN A 307 -64.88 -11.06 -44.29
CA ASN A 307 -65.04 -11.58 -42.94
C ASN A 307 -63.81 -12.37 -42.41
N HIS A 308 -62.70 -12.49 -43.14
CA HIS A 308 -61.50 -13.19 -42.65
C HIS A 308 -60.21 -12.68 -43.30
N VAL A 309 -59.28 -12.19 -42.47
CA VAL A 309 -57.88 -11.96 -42.87
C VAL A 309 -57.08 -13.21 -42.52
N ALA A 310 -56.75 -14.03 -43.51
CA ALA A 310 -55.79 -15.11 -43.32
C ALA A 310 -54.38 -14.51 -43.20
N VAL A 311 -53.88 -14.37 -41.98
CA VAL A 311 -52.49 -13.96 -41.74
C VAL A 311 -51.58 -15.12 -42.18
N PRO A 312 -50.59 -14.91 -43.06
CA PRO A 312 -49.67 -15.96 -43.44
C PRO A 312 -48.95 -16.51 -42.20
N ASN A 313 -48.87 -17.84 -42.09
CA ASN A 313 -48.11 -18.54 -41.06
C ASN A 313 -46.60 -18.18 -41.21
N GLY A 314 -46.18 -17.07 -40.60
CA GLY A 314 -44.83 -16.53 -40.74
C GLY A 314 -44.38 -15.70 -39.54
N VAL A 315 -45.06 -15.83 -38.39
CA VAL A 315 -44.62 -15.17 -37.15
C VAL A 315 -43.29 -15.80 -36.72
N PRO A 316 -42.21 -15.02 -36.56
CA PRO A 316 -40.93 -15.57 -36.11
C PRO A 316 -41.06 -16.16 -34.70
N ASP A 317 -40.67 -17.43 -34.55
CA ASP A 317 -40.60 -18.08 -33.24
C ASP A 317 -39.33 -17.65 -32.51
N PHE A 318 -39.50 -16.87 -31.44
CA PHE A 318 -38.42 -16.39 -30.59
C PHE A 318 -38.27 -17.19 -29.29
N SER A 319 -39.02 -18.28 -29.11
CA SER A 319 -39.01 -19.08 -27.87
C SER A 319 -37.60 -19.54 -27.50
N GLN A 320 -36.82 -20.04 -28.47
CA GLN A 320 -35.43 -20.44 -28.27
C GLN A 320 -34.54 -19.26 -27.82
N THR A 321 -34.69 -18.11 -28.47
CA THR A 321 -33.93 -16.90 -28.11
C THR A 321 -34.26 -16.43 -26.70
N ILE A 322 -35.54 -16.46 -26.32
CA ILE A 322 -36.01 -16.12 -24.97
C ILE A 322 -35.42 -17.09 -23.94
N GLN A 323 -35.41 -18.40 -24.23
CA GLN A 323 -34.80 -19.41 -23.35
C GLN A 323 -33.30 -19.17 -23.15
N LEU A 324 -32.54 -18.90 -24.21
CA LEU A 324 -31.09 -18.63 -24.13
C LEU A 324 -30.80 -17.33 -23.34
N ASN A 325 -31.59 -16.28 -23.56
CA ASN A 325 -31.48 -15.03 -22.79
C ASN A 325 -31.80 -15.23 -21.31
N ASN A 326 -32.84 -16.00 -20.98
CA ASN A 326 -33.16 -16.33 -19.60
C ASN A 326 -32.05 -17.16 -18.93
N GLN A 327 -31.45 -18.11 -19.67
CA GLN A 327 -30.32 -18.89 -19.18
C GLN A 327 -29.08 -18.01 -18.93
N ALA A 328 -28.77 -17.09 -19.85
CA ALA A 328 -27.69 -16.12 -19.67
C ALA A 328 -27.91 -15.23 -18.43
N ALA A 329 -29.14 -14.75 -18.22
CA ALA A 329 -29.49 -13.96 -17.05
C ALA A 329 -29.29 -14.75 -15.74
N MET A 330 -29.71 -16.02 -15.70
CA MET A 330 -29.47 -16.87 -14.52
C MET A 330 -27.98 -17.06 -14.21
N LEU A 331 -27.15 -17.30 -15.23
CA LEU A 331 -25.70 -17.43 -15.08
C LEU A 331 -25.05 -16.15 -14.54
N LYS A 332 -25.51 -14.98 -15.00
CA LYS A 332 -25.05 -13.68 -14.48
C LYS A 332 -25.42 -13.48 -13.03
N VAL A 333 -26.62 -13.88 -12.62
CA VAL A 333 -27.04 -13.84 -11.20
C VAL A 333 -26.16 -14.77 -10.35
N GLN A 334 -25.85 -15.98 -10.81
CA GLN A 334 -24.95 -16.88 -10.10
C GLN A 334 -23.52 -16.32 -9.98
N ALA A 335 -23.02 -15.67 -11.03
CA ALA A 335 -21.72 -15.01 -10.99
C ALA A 335 -21.71 -13.88 -9.94
N ALA A 336 -22.75 -13.05 -9.90
CA ALA A 336 -22.90 -12.00 -8.91
C ALA A 336 -22.97 -12.55 -7.47
N GLN A 337 -23.67 -13.67 -7.26
CA GLN A 337 -23.71 -14.35 -5.96
C GLN A 337 -22.32 -14.82 -5.51
N ALA A 338 -21.49 -15.34 -6.41
CA ALA A 338 -20.12 -15.73 -6.09
C ALA A 338 -19.27 -14.51 -5.70
N GLU A 339 -19.43 -13.38 -6.38
CA GLU A 339 -18.75 -12.13 -6.02
C GLU A 339 -19.20 -11.55 -4.68
N ASP A 340 -20.48 -11.64 -4.36
CA ASP A 340 -21.01 -11.26 -3.05
C ASP A 340 -20.39 -12.11 -1.93
N GLN A 341 -20.16 -13.41 -2.18
CA GLN A 341 -19.46 -14.27 -1.22
C GLN A 341 -17.99 -13.89 -1.03
N ILE A 342 -17.32 -13.43 -2.09
CA ILE A 342 -15.95 -12.89 -2.00
C ILE A 342 -15.96 -11.64 -1.12
N ARG A 343 -16.85 -10.69 -1.39
CA ARG A 343 -16.98 -9.46 -0.61
C ARG A 343 -17.25 -9.76 0.87
N PHE A 344 -18.14 -10.69 1.17
CA PHE A 344 -18.41 -11.13 2.54
C PHE A 344 -17.16 -11.72 3.21
N ALA A 345 -16.40 -12.55 2.50
CA ALA A 345 -15.16 -13.13 3.01
C ALA A 345 -14.07 -12.06 3.26
N GLU A 346 -14.01 -11.01 2.43
CA GLU A 346 -13.13 -9.85 2.66
C GLU A 346 -13.53 -9.05 3.90
N GLU A 347 -14.82 -8.80 4.09
CA GLU A 347 -15.34 -8.09 5.27
C GLU A 347 -15.07 -8.88 6.56
N GLU A 348 -15.27 -10.20 6.53
CA GLU A 348 -14.94 -11.09 7.63
C GLU A 348 -13.43 -11.04 7.96
N TRP A 349 -12.58 -11.10 6.93
CA TRP A 349 -11.13 -10.96 7.10
C TRP A 349 -10.76 -9.64 7.78
N ARG A 350 -11.26 -8.51 7.27
CA ARG A 350 -11.00 -7.18 7.86
C ARG A 350 -11.49 -7.08 9.30
N ARG A 351 -12.62 -7.70 9.64
CA ARG A 351 -13.23 -7.57 10.97
C ARG A 351 -12.49 -8.38 12.04
N TYR A 352 -11.96 -9.54 11.69
CA TYR A 352 -11.42 -10.48 12.67
C TYR A 352 -9.89 -10.62 12.62
N TRP A 353 -9.26 -10.29 11.50
CA TRP A 353 -7.84 -10.56 11.25
C TRP A 353 -6.99 -9.32 11.00
N GLU A 354 -7.63 -8.17 10.70
CA GLU A 354 -7.00 -6.85 10.66
C GLU A 354 -7.25 -6.07 11.96
#